data_AF-A0AA40KBA3-F1
#
_entry.id   AF-A0AA40KBA3-F1
#
_cell.length_a   1.000
_cell.length_b   1.000
_cell.length_c   1.000
_cell.angle_alpha   90.00
_cell.angle_beta   90.00
_cell.angle_gamma   90.00
#
_symmetry.space_group_name_H-M   'P 1'
#
loop_
_entity.id
_entity.type
_entity.pdbx_description
1 polymer ?
#
loop_
_entity_poly.entity_id
_entity_poly.type
_entity_poly.pdbx_seq_one_letter_code
_entity_poly.pdbx_strand_id
1 'polypeptide(L)'
;MDPCTILGAAGALANVIDVLGKTLRGINDLRCQWRDADLSVLTLESQLSALGTALVRIKQWTEASDGEIHHQLVMDLDSSVACCHLLVNKIDAEVSQFRYTNNILQASSRFRLLLKTKDFEKVQVMIERQTGALGLLLMACNTYVFRFFFPGVLLT
;
A
#
# COMPACT_ATOMS: atom_id res chain seq x y z
N MET A 1 -23.18 7.01 5.16
CA MET A 1 -22.96 5.86 4.25
C MET A 1 -23.87 4.72 4.68
N ASP A 2 -24.37 3.90 3.75
CA ASP A 2 -25.01 2.64 4.09
C ASP A 2 -23.96 1.59 4.50
N PRO A 3 -24.27 0.66 5.42
CA PRO A 3 -23.31 -0.33 5.94
C PRO A 3 -22.63 -1.19 4.86
N CYS A 4 -23.30 -1.43 3.73
CA CYS A 4 -22.79 -2.27 2.65
C CYS A 4 -21.59 -1.63 1.94
N THR A 5 -21.62 -0.31 1.71
CA THR A 5 -20.53 0.39 1.02
C THR A 5 -19.27 0.48 1.90
N ILE A 6 -19.42 0.67 3.21
CA ILE A 6 -18.29 0.65 4.18
C ILE A 6 -17.66 -0.74 4.24
N LEU A 7 -18.49 -1.79 4.32
CA LEU A 7 -18.02 -3.17 4.36
C LEU A 7 -17.29 -3.56 3.06
N GLY A 8 -17.79 -3.10 1.91
CA GLY A 8 -17.14 -3.30 0.61
C GLY A 8 -15.75 -2.67 0.54
N ALA A 9 -15.61 -1.42 0.98
CA ALA A 9 -14.32 -0.71 1.02
C ALA A 9 -13.34 -1.38 2.00
N ALA A 10 -13.80 -1.74 3.20
CA ALA A 10 -12.98 -2.44 4.19
C ALA A 10 -12.50 -3.82 3.69
N GLY A 11 -13.35 -4.55 2.97
CA GLY A 11 -13.01 -5.82 2.33
C GLY A 11 -11.95 -5.67 1.23
N ALA A 12 -12.10 -4.68 0.36
CA ALA A 12 -11.11 -4.38 -0.68
C ALA A 12 -9.75 -4.02 -0.07
N LEU A 13 -9.73 -3.17 0.96
CA LEU A 13 -8.52 -2.83 1.72
C LEU A 13 -7.87 -4.08 2.35
N ALA A 14 -8.67 -4.94 2.99
CA ALA A 14 -8.17 -6.17 3.61
C ALA A 14 -7.49 -7.08 2.58
N ASN A 15 -8.07 -7.23 1.39
CA ASN A 15 -7.47 -8.03 0.31
C ASN A 15 -6.13 -7.45 -0.14
N VAL A 16 -6.04 -6.13 -0.36
CA VAL A 16 -4.76 -5.49 -0.76
C VAL A 16 -3.70 -5.66 0.32
N ILE A 17 -4.06 -5.49 1.60
CA ILE A 17 -3.16 -5.68 2.74
C ILE A 17 -2.64 -7.13 2.80
N ASP A 18 -3.50 -8.12 2.56
CA ASP A 18 -3.09 -9.53 2.57
C ASP A 18 -2.10 -9.85 1.44
N VAL A 19 -2.39 -9.44 0.20
CA VAL A 19 -1.46 -9.63 -0.92
C VAL A 19 -0.14 -8.92 -0.64
N LEU A 20 -0.17 -7.67 -0.17
CA LEU A 20 1.03 -6.91 0.17
C LEU A 20 1.87 -7.61 1.25
N GLY A 21 1.22 -8.16 2.27
CA GLY A 21 1.88 -8.95 3.30
C GLY A 21 2.55 -10.21 2.74
N LYS A 22 1.91 -10.89 1.78
CA LYS A 22 2.51 -12.05 1.07
C LYS A 22 3.72 -11.62 0.25
N THR A 23 3.62 -10.51 -0.48
CA THR A 23 4.72 -9.97 -1.28
C THR A 23 5.92 -9.58 -0.42
N LEU A 24 5.70 -8.88 0.70
CA LEU A 24 6.75 -8.51 1.66
C LEU A 24 7.46 -9.75 2.23
N ARG A 25 6.70 -10.78 2.62
CA ARG A 25 7.29 -12.06 3.05
C ARG A 25 8.12 -12.70 1.94
N GLY A 26 7.62 -12.69 0.70
CA GLY A 26 8.35 -13.18 -0.46
C GLY A 26 9.68 -12.44 -0.69
N ILE A 27 9.69 -11.11 -0.61
CA ILE A 27 10.91 -10.30 -0.73
C ILE A 27 11.88 -10.63 0.40
N ASN A 28 11.40 -10.72 1.65
CA ASN A 28 12.24 -11.07 2.79
C ASN A 28 12.83 -12.48 2.65
N ASP A 29 12.05 -13.47 2.22
CA ASP A 29 12.52 -14.84 1.96
C ASP A 29 13.66 -14.83 0.93
N LEU A 30 13.51 -14.08 -0.17
CA LEU A 30 14.52 -13.94 -1.21
C LEU A 30 15.79 -13.27 -0.66
N ARG A 31 15.66 -12.18 0.09
CA ARG A 31 16.78 -11.48 0.71
C ARG A 31 17.57 -12.39 1.65
N CYS A 32 16.87 -13.14 2.51
CA CYS A 32 17.49 -14.10 3.42
C CYS A 32 18.25 -15.20 2.66
N GLN A 33 17.64 -15.76 1.61
CA GLN A 33 18.27 -16.80 0.78
C GLN A 33 19.50 -16.30 0.03
N TRP A 34 19.44 -15.08 -0.50
CA TRP A 34 20.51 -14.49 -1.30
C TRP A 34 21.61 -13.86 -0.44
N ARG A 35 21.37 -13.71 0.87
CA ARG A 35 22.19 -12.91 1.79
C ARG A 35 22.40 -11.49 1.26
N ASP A 36 21.34 -10.94 0.64
CA ASP A 36 21.42 -9.70 -0.13
C ASP A 36 21.14 -8.47 0.75
N ALA A 37 22.04 -7.50 0.67
CA ALA A 37 21.93 -6.19 1.30
C ALA A 37 21.78 -5.06 0.25
N ASP A 38 21.43 -5.42 -1.00
CA ASP A 38 21.24 -4.46 -2.08
C ASP A 38 20.20 -3.40 -1.73
N LEU A 39 20.61 -2.14 -1.94
CA LEU A 39 19.82 -0.97 -1.58
C LEU A 39 18.51 -0.90 -2.36
N SER A 40 18.46 -1.34 -3.62
CA SER A 40 17.23 -1.31 -4.41
C SER A 40 16.17 -2.25 -3.85
N VAL A 41 16.58 -3.44 -3.37
CA VAL A 41 15.68 -4.41 -2.74
C VAL A 41 15.16 -3.86 -1.40
N LEU A 42 16.06 -3.29 -0.59
CA LEU A 42 15.72 -2.63 0.67
C LEU A 42 14.75 -1.45 0.47
N THR A 43 14.96 -0.64 -0.56
CA THR A 43 14.08 0.49 -0.90
C THR A 43 12.69 0.00 -1.33
N LEU A 44 12.61 -1.06 -2.14
CA LEU A 44 11.32 -1.63 -2.49
C LEU A 44 10.56 -2.13 -1.26
N GLU A 45 11.24 -2.85 -0.38
CA GLU A 45 10.64 -3.35 0.87
C GLU A 45 10.14 -2.21 1.76
N SER A 46 10.93 -1.14 1.92
CA SER A 46 10.53 0.01 2.73
C SER A 46 9.33 0.76 2.14
N GLN A 47 9.29 0.94 0.82
CA GLN A 47 8.16 1.53 0.10
C GLN A 47 6.87 0.71 0.29
N LEU A 48 6.97 -0.62 0.15
CA LEU A 48 5.83 -1.53 0.34
C LEU A 48 5.37 -1.55 1.80
N SER A 49 6.29 -1.51 2.76
CA SER A 49 5.95 -1.43 4.18
C SER A 49 5.24 -0.11 4.53
N ALA A 50 5.67 1.01 3.95
CA ALA A 50 5.03 2.31 4.11
C ALA A 50 3.60 2.31 3.53
N LEU A 51 3.44 1.77 2.31
CA LEU A 51 2.14 1.58 1.69
C LEU A 51 1.21 0.73 2.57
N GLY A 52 1.70 -0.38 3.10
CA GLY A 52 0.92 -1.27 3.96
C GLY A 52 0.48 -0.59 5.25
N THR A 53 1.35 0.22 5.84
CA THR A 53 1.01 1.02 7.02
C THR A 53 -0.13 2.00 6.71
N ALA A 54 -0.06 2.70 5.57
CA ALA A 54 -1.10 3.64 5.16
C ALA A 54 -2.45 2.92 4.91
N LEU A 55 -2.44 1.78 4.23
CA LEU A 55 -3.64 0.97 3.96
C LEU A 55 -4.28 0.44 5.26
N VAL A 56 -3.48 -0.04 6.21
CA VAL A 56 -3.97 -0.51 7.52
C VAL A 56 -4.64 0.63 8.28
N ARG A 57 -4.02 1.82 8.29
CA ARG A 57 -4.60 3.00 8.95
C ARG A 57 -5.92 3.43 8.33
N ILE A 58 -6.00 3.42 7.00
CA ILE A 58 -7.23 3.73 6.28
C ILE A 58 -8.32 2.69 6.60
N LYS A 59 -7.99 1.40 6.57
CA LYS A 59 -8.93 0.33 6.94
C LYS A 59 -9.48 0.52 8.35
N GLN A 60 -8.61 0.78 9.32
CA GLN A 60 -9.02 1.06 10.70
C GLN A 60 -9.96 2.26 10.80
N TRP A 61 -9.69 3.32 10.03
CA TRP A 61 -10.58 4.47 9.96
C TRP A 61 -11.94 4.12 9.33
N THR A 62 -11.96 3.36 8.24
CA THR A 62 -13.19 2.90 7.58
C THR A 62 -14.04 2.06 8.53
N GLU A 63 -13.40 1.19 9.33
CA GLU A 63 -14.08 0.35 10.33
C GLU A 63 -14.58 1.14 11.54
N ALA A 64 -13.97 2.28 11.88
CA ALA A 64 -14.32 3.11 13.03
C ALA A 64 -15.28 4.27 12.71
N SER A 65 -15.62 4.49 11.44
CA SER A 65 -16.44 5.63 11.03
C SER A 65 -17.95 5.35 11.19
N ASP A 66 -18.63 6.15 12.01
CA ASP A 66 -20.00 5.91 12.46
C ASP A 66 -21.10 6.67 11.68
N GLY A 67 -20.81 7.23 10.49
CA GLY A 67 -21.92 7.57 9.57
C GLY A 67 -21.77 8.72 8.57
N GLU A 68 -20.87 9.67 8.75
CA GLU A 68 -20.73 10.81 7.82
C GLU A 68 -19.32 10.90 7.22
N ILE A 69 -19.03 10.01 6.26
CA ILE A 69 -17.89 10.17 5.37
C ILE A 69 -18.34 10.99 4.16
N HIS A 70 -17.57 12.02 3.82
CA HIS A 70 -17.79 12.80 2.60
C HIS A 70 -17.68 11.89 1.36
N HIS A 71 -18.73 11.80 0.54
CA HIS A 71 -18.79 10.90 -0.62
C HIS A 71 -17.57 11.02 -1.56
N GLN A 72 -17.04 12.23 -1.73
CA GLN A 72 -15.82 12.44 -2.53
C GLN A 72 -14.59 11.71 -1.97
N LEU A 73 -14.41 11.69 -0.64
CA LEU A 73 -13.29 10.99 0.00
C LEU A 73 -13.38 9.48 -0.22
N VAL A 74 -14.59 8.94 -0.26
CA VAL A 74 -14.82 7.52 -0.56
C VAL A 74 -14.42 7.20 -1.99
N MET A 75 -14.82 8.03 -2.96
CA MET A 75 -14.46 7.82 -4.36
C MET A 75 -12.95 7.92 -4.59
N ASP A 76 -12.31 8.91 -3.96
CA ASP A 76 -10.86 9.09 -4.04
C ASP A 76 -10.13 7.91 -3.38
N LEU A 77 -10.68 7.38 -2.29
CA LEU A 77 -10.18 6.19 -1.61
C LEU A 77 -10.32 4.94 -2.49
N ASP A 78 -11.50 4.69 -3.07
CA ASP A 78 -11.75 3.52 -3.92
C ASP A 78 -10.79 3.47 -5.11
N SER A 79 -10.58 4.62 -5.78
CA SER A 79 -9.60 4.77 -6.85
C SER A 79 -8.17 4.49 -6.38
N SER A 80 -7.79 4.99 -5.20
CA SER A 80 -6.47 4.74 -4.63
C SER A 80 -6.27 3.26 -4.27
N VAL A 81 -7.28 2.60 -3.67
CA VAL A 81 -7.24 1.18 -3.31
C VAL A 81 -7.15 0.30 -4.56
N ALA A 82 -7.93 0.59 -5.61
CA ALA A 82 -7.84 -0.13 -6.88
C ALA A 82 -6.44 -0.01 -7.50
N CYS A 83 -5.84 1.19 -7.45
CA CYS A 83 -4.47 1.39 -7.92
C CYS A 83 -3.44 0.61 -7.08
N CYS A 84 -3.56 0.64 -5.75
CA CYS A 84 -2.71 -0.14 -4.85
C CYS A 84 -2.81 -1.63 -5.15
N HIS A 85 -4.01 -2.16 -5.37
CA HIS A 85 -4.23 -3.56 -5.73
C HIS A 85 -3.47 -3.95 -7.01
N LEU A 86 -3.55 -3.13 -8.07
CA LEU A 86 -2.82 -3.38 -9.32
C LEU A 86 -1.31 -3.36 -9.14
N LEU A 87 -0.79 -2.37 -8.38
CA LEU A 87 0.65 -2.24 -8.13
C LEU A 87 1.18 -3.43 -7.32
N VAL A 88 0.49 -3.79 -6.24
CA VAL A 88 0.89 -4.88 -5.36
C VAL A 88 0.85 -6.22 -6.09
N ASN A 89 -0.22 -6.51 -6.85
CA ASN A 89 -0.30 -7.74 -7.64
C ASN A 89 0.80 -7.83 -8.69
N LYS A 90 1.15 -6.71 -9.33
CA LYS A 90 2.25 -6.69 -10.30
C LYS A 90 3.57 -7.08 -9.62
N ILE A 91 3.86 -6.51 -8.45
CA ILE A 91 5.09 -6.80 -7.71
C ILE A 91 5.08 -8.24 -7.19
N ASP A 92 3.94 -8.72 -6.69
CA ASP A 92 3.79 -10.09 -6.22
C ASP A 92 4.08 -11.10 -7.34
N ALA A 93 3.58 -10.84 -8.54
CA ALA A 93 3.83 -11.66 -9.72
C ALA A 93 5.32 -11.69 -10.09
N GLU A 94 6.02 -10.56 -10.01
CA GLU A 94 7.46 -10.50 -10.24
C GLU A 94 8.23 -11.26 -9.15
N VAL A 95 7.96 -10.99 -7.88
CA VAL A 95 8.61 -11.64 -6.72
C VAL A 95 8.42 -13.16 -6.77
N SER A 96 7.21 -13.63 -7.09
CA SER A 96 6.88 -15.05 -7.15
C SER A 96 7.70 -15.83 -8.18
N GLN A 97 8.14 -15.21 -9.27
CA GLN A 97 9.00 -15.85 -10.27
C GLN A 97 10.36 -16.27 -9.69
N PHE A 98 10.84 -15.57 -8.67
CA PHE A 98 12.16 -15.80 -8.11
C PHE A 98 12.16 -16.75 -6.90
N ARG A 99 11.00 -17.00 -6.27
CA ARG A 99 10.89 -17.78 -5.02
C ARG A 99 11.30 -19.25 -5.14
N TYR A 100 11.19 -19.84 -6.33
CA TYR A 100 11.44 -21.27 -6.55
C TYR A 100 12.63 -21.56 -7.48
N THR A 101 13.51 -20.59 -7.70
CA THR A 101 14.63 -20.78 -8.63
C THR A 101 15.80 -21.50 -7.96
N ASN A 102 16.23 -22.63 -8.54
CA ASN A 102 17.37 -23.42 -8.06
C ASN A 102 18.73 -22.69 -8.18
N ASN A 103 18.83 -21.69 -9.04
CA ASN A 103 20.04 -20.88 -9.22
C ASN A 103 19.90 -19.50 -8.56
N ILE A 104 20.26 -19.43 -7.28
CA ILE A 104 20.20 -18.24 -6.42
C ILE A 104 20.97 -17.04 -7.00
N LEU A 105 22.17 -17.25 -7.55
CA LEU A 105 22.98 -16.17 -8.12
C LEU A 105 22.34 -15.56 -9.36
N GLN A 106 21.80 -16.39 -10.24
CA GLN A 106 21.08 -15.92 -11.42
C GLN A 106 19.75 -15.25 -11.04
N ALA A 107 19.02 -15.78 -10.06
CA ALA A 107 17.78 -15.18 -9.57
C ALA A 107 18.01 -13.79 -8.98
N SER A 108 18.96 -13.65 -8.05
CA SER A 108 19.29 -12.36 -7.41
C SER A 108 19.75 -11.31 -8.41
N SER A 109 20.63 -11.67 -9.36
CA SER A 109 21.09 -10.75 -10.41
C SER A 109 19.95 -10.29 -11.32
N ARG A 110 19.06 -11.20 -11.76
CA ARG A 110 17.89 -10.86 -12.57
C ARG A 110 16.90 -9.98 -11.83
N PHE A 111 16.64 -10.27 -10.56
CA PHE A 111 15.77 -9.44 -9.73
C PHE A 111 16.34 -8.03 -9.58
N ARG A 112 17.63 -7.89 -9.27
CA ARG A 112 18.27 -6.56 -9.21
C ARG A 112 18.24 -5.82 -10.55
N LEU A 113 18.39 -6.54 -11.66
CA LEU A 113 18.24 -5.93 -13.00
C LEU A 113 16.81 -5.45 -13.24
N LEU A 114 15.80 -6.25 -12.86
CA LEU A 114 14.38 -5.88 -12.93
C LEU A 114 14.11 -4.58 -12.18
N LEU A 115 14.59 -4.47 -10.94
CA LEU A 115 14.39 -3.27 -10.10
C LEU A 115 15.00 -2.01 -10.71
N LYS A 116 16.03 -2.14 -11.55
CA LYS A 116 16.70 -1.02 -12.24
C LYS A 116 16.09 -0.72 -13.61
N THR A 117 15.06 -1.44 -14.03
CA THR A 117 14.37 -1.14 -15.29
C THR A 117 13.50 0.11 -15.12
N LYS A 118 13.41 0.92 -16.18
CA LYS A 118 12.54 2.11 -16.21
C LYS A 118 11.08 1.78 -15.89
N ASP A 119 10.62 0.60 -16.26
CA ASP A 119 9.23 0.20 -16.00
C ASP A 119 9.00 -0.15 -14.53
N PHE A 120 10.00 -0.69 -13.85
CA PHE A 120 9.92 -0.94 -12.42
C PHE A 120 10.16 0.34 -11.60
N GLU A 121 11.04 1.23 -12.04
CA GLU A 121 11.19 2.57 -11.45
C GLU A 121 9.86 3.33 -11.44
N LYS A 122 9.09 3.28 -12.55
CA LYS A 122 7.73 3.83 -12.60
C LYS A 122 6.81 3.19 -11.56
N VAL A 123 6.89 1.88 -11.36
CA VAL A 123 6.10 1.18 -10.34
C VAL A 123 6.44 1.71 -8.95
N GLN A 124 7.72 1.87 -8.62
CA GLN A 124 8.17 2.44 -7.35
C GLN A 124 7.65 3.87 -7.13
N VAL A 125 7.76 4.73 -8.15
CA VAL A 125 7.22 6.10 -8.11
C VAL A 125 5.69 6.08 -7.89
N MET A 126 4.98 5.15 -8.52
CA MET A 126 3.53 5.03 -8.32
C MET A 126 3.17 4.56 -6.90
N ILE A 127 3.96 3.66 -6.30
CA ILE A 127 3.80 3.25 -4.88
C ILE A 127 3.96 4.45 -3.96
N GLU A 128 5.00 5.25 -4.14
CA GLU A 128 5.25 6.46 -3.34
C GLU A 128 4.11 7.45 -3.47
N ARG A 129 3.65 7.69 -4.70
CA ARG A 129 2.50 8.57 -4.96
C ARG A 129 1.23 8.08 -4.29
N GLN A 130 0.91 6.78 -4.36
CA GLN A 130 -0.26 6.22 -3.69
C GLN A 130 -0.13 6.28 -2.16
N THR A 131 1.06 6.01 -1.62
CA THR A 131 1.34 6.15 -0.19
C THR A 131 1.10 7.60 0.28
N GLY A 132 1.57 8.57 -0.50
CA GLY A 132 1.32 9.99 -0.24
C GLY A 132 -0.17 10.36 -0.34
N ALA A 133 -0.89 9.85 -1.34
CA ALA A 133 -2.32 10.10 -1.51
C ALA A 133 -3.14 9.53 -0.34
N LEU A 134 -2.86 8.29 0.08
CA LEU A 134 -3.47 7.69 1.26
C LEU A 134 -3.14 8.47 2.54
N GLY A 135 -1.92 9.00 2.65
CA GLY A 135 -1.53 9.91 3.73
C GLY A 135 -2.36 11.20 3.77
N LEU A 136 -2.60 11.82 2.62
CA LEU A 136 -3.47 12.99 2.49
C LEU A 136 -4.93 12.67 2.82
N LEU A 137 -5.43 11.52 2.36
CA LEU A 137 -6.77 11.03 2.71
C LEU A 137 -6.90 10.82 4.22
N LEU A 138 -5.92 10.18 4.87
CA LEU A 138 -5.88 10.03 6.32
C LEU A 138 -5.89 11.37 7.05
N MET A 139 -5.11 12.35 6.59
CA MET A 139 -5.09 13.69 7.19
C MET A 139 -6.43 14.40 7.02
N ALA A 140 -7.03 14.35 5.84
CA ALA A 140 -8.36 14.89 5.60
C ALA A 140 -9.36 14.23 6.57
N CYS A 141 -9.39 12.90 6.63
CA CYS A 141 -10.23 12.11 7.52
C CYS A 141 -10.07 12.47 9.01
N ASN A 142 -8.84 12.63 9.50
CA ASN A 142 -8.57 13.02 10.90
C ASN A 142 -8.95 14.48 11.18
N THR A 143 -8.86 15.37 10.18
CA THR A 143 -9.28 16.77 10.31
C THR A 143 -10.81 16.87 10.51
N TYR A 144 -11.60 15.97 9.92
CA TYR A 144 -13.06 15.91 10.17
C TYR A 144 -13.40 15.45 11.59
N VAL A 145 -12.63 14.52 12.18
CA VAL A 145 -12.80 14.09 13.59
C VAL A 145 -12.51 15.24 14.55
N PHE A 146 -11.44 16.01 14.31
CA PHE A 146 -11.12 17.19 15.11
C PHE A 146 -12.17 18.30 15.00
N ARG A 147 -12.78 18.47 13.82
CA ARG A 147 -13.82 19.48 13.56
C ARG A 147 -15.18 19.15 14.18
N PHE A 148 -15.47 17.87 14.43
CA PHE A 148 -16.67 17.43 15.14
C PHE A 148 -16.57 17.52 16.67
N PHE A 149 -15.37 17.39 17.25
CA PHE A 149 -15.18 17.48 18.70
C PHE A 149 -15.02 18.92 19.23
N PHE A 150 -14.62 19.86 18.37
CA PHE A 150 -14.56 21.29 18.68
C PHE A 150 -15.26 22.13 17.61
N PRO A 151 -16.60 22.23 17.63
CA PRO A 151 -17.34 23.13 16.73
C PRO A 151 -17.09 24.62 16.98
N GLY A 152 -16.24 24.99 17.95
CA GLY A 152 -16.11 26.36 18.48
C GLY A 152 -14.71 26.99 18.45
N VAL A 153 -13.74 26.49 17.68
CA VAL A 153 -12.37 27.08 17.61
C VAL A 153 -12.05 27.64 16.22
N LEU A 154 -13.08 28.04 15.46
CA LEU A 154 -12.89 28.81 14.22
C LEU A 154 -13.81 30.04 14.20
N LEU A 155 -13.77 30.81 15.28
CA LEU A 155 -14.22 32.20 15.34
C LEU A 155 -13.27 32.98 16.25
N THR A 156 -12.08 33.25 15.72
CA THR A 156 -11.26 34.44 16.02
C THR A 156 -10.31 34.66 14.86
#